data_AF-A0A9D2LF19-F1
#
_entry.id   AF-A0A9D2LF19-F1
#
_cell.length_a   1.000
_cell.length_b   1.000
_cell.length_c   1.000
_cell.angle_alpha   90.00
_cell.angle_beta   90.00
_cell.angle_gamma   90.00
#
_symmetry.space_group_name_H-M   'P 1'
#
loop_
_entity.id
_entity.type
_entity.pdbx_description
1 polymer ?
#
loop_
_entity_poly.entity_id
_entity_poly.type
_entity_poly.pdbx_seq_one_letter_code
_entity_poly.pdbx_strand_id
1 'polypeptide(L)'
;MNVEEVRRMAGQLREAAEEITRIEQELTSGLEGVDWTGPDADRFRGQWSGEMIPALHQIMSAVNDLGDSAERNAAEQEATSTT
;
A
#
# COMPACT_ATOMS: atom_id res chain seq x y z
N MET A 1 -9.31 16.32 19.10
CA MET A 1 -9.01 15.70 17.80
C MET A 1 -9.94 16.32 16.78
N ASN A 2 -9.46 16.71 15.61
CA ASN A 2 -10.34 17.11 14.51
C ASN A 2 -10.74 15.85 13.73
N VAL A 3 -12.00 15.41 13.86
CA VAL A 3 -12.52 14.16 13.27
C VAL A 3 -12.40 14.18 11.74
N GLU A 4 -12.67 15.31 11.10
CA GLU A 4 -12.61 15.45 9.64
C GLU A 4 -11.17 15.35 9.11
N GLU A 5 -10.20 15.90 9.84
CA GLU A 5 -8.77 15.78 9.50
C GLU A 5 -8.31 14.31 9.58
N VAL A 6 -8.74 13.58 10.60
CA VAL A 6 -8.39 12.16 10.77
C VAL A 6 -9.04 11.29 9.70
N ARG A 7 -10.31 11.54 9.35
CA ARG A 7 -10.98 10.85 8.23
C ARG A 7 -10.28 11.10 6.90
N ARG A 8 -9.85 12.33 6.65
CA ARG A 8 -9.08 12.67 5.45
C ARG A 8 -7.74 11.94 5.41
N MET A 9 -7.04 11.85 6.54
CA MET A 9 -5.80 11.06 6.64
C MET A 9 -6.06 9.57 6.39
N ALA A 10 -7.15 9.00 6.93
CA ALA A 10 -7.54 7.62 6.66
C ALA A 10 -7.77 7.37 5.15
N GLY A 11 -8.42 8.31 4.46
CA GLY A 11 -8.58 8.28 3.01
C GLY A 11 -7.24 8.30 2.26
N GLN A 12 -6.34 9.21 2.62
CA GLN A 12 -5.00 9.30 2.02
C GLN A 12 -4.18 8.01 2.18
N LEU A 13 -4.28 7.35 3.34
CA LEU A 13 -3.62 6.07 3.58
C LEU A 13 -4.18 4.98 2.65
N ARG A 14 -5.50 4.88 2.50
CA ARG A 14 -6.13 3.91 1.58
C ARG A 14 -5.71 4.16 0.13
N GLU A 15 -5.72 5.42 -0.32
CA GLU A 15 -5.25 5.79 -1.67
C GLU A 15 -3.79 5.39 -1.92
N ALA A 16 -2.92 5.60 -0.93
CA ALA A 16 -1.51 5.21 -1.01
C ALA A 16 -1.33 3.68 -1.06
N ALA A 17 -2.14 2.91 -0.33
CA ALA A 17 -2.12 1.45 -0.40
C ALA A 17 -2.50 0.94 -1.79
N GLU A 18 -3.54 1.52 -2.40
CA GLU A 18 -3.92 1.18 -3.78
C GLU A 18 -2.83 1.58 -4.80
N GLU A 19 -2.14 2.70 -4.57
CA GLU A 19 -1.03 3.15 -5.42
C GLU A 19 0.13 2.17 -5.40
N ILE A 20 0.46 1.60 -4.23
CA ILE A 20 1.48 0.55 -4.12
C ILE A 20 1.12 -0.65 -5.00
N THR A 21 -0.12 -1.11 -4.97
CA THR A 21 -0.58 -2.22 -5.82
C THR A 21 -0.47 -1.89 -7.31
N ARG A 22 -0.82 -0.65 -7.71
CA ARG A 22 -0.70 -0.21 -9.11
C ARG A 22 0.77 -0.20 -9.57
N ILE A 23 1.66 0.35 -8.75
CA ILE A 23 3.10 0.40 -9.05
C ILE A 23 3.69 -1.01 -9.17
N GLU A 24 3.31 -1.92 -8.26
CA GLU A 24 3.74 -3.32 -8.34
C GLU A 24 3.35 -3.97 -9.67
N GLN A 25 2.10 -3.79 -10.10
CA GLN A 25 1.58 -4.35 -11.35
C GLN A 25 2.27 -3.74 -12.57
N GLU A 26 2.45 -2.41 -12.59
CA GLU A 26 3.12 -1.70 -13.68
C GLU A 26 4.57 -2.16 -13.84
N LEU A 27 5.32 -2.23 -12.74
CA LEU A 27 6.72 -2.67 -12.76
C LEU A 27 6.86 -4.14 -13.14
N THR A 28 5.96 -5.00 -12.66
CA THR A 28 5.93 -6.42 -13.04
C THR A 28 5.68 -6.58 -14.54
N SER A 29 4.65 -5.90 -15.07
CA SER A 29 4.35 -5.94 -16.51
C SER A 29 5.50 -5.36 -17.34
N GLY A 30 6.12 -4.28 -16.89
CA GLY A 30 7.30 -3.71 -17.52
C GLY A 30 8.45 -4.72 -17.59
N LEU A 31 8.71 -5.47 -16.52
CA LEU A 31 9.79 -6.46 -16.46
C LEU A 31 9.55 -7.68 -17.37
N GLU A 32 8.29 -8.06 -17.56
CA GLU A 32 7.87 -9.12 -18.48
C GLU A 32 7.93 -8.67 -19.95
N GLY A 33 7.74 -7.38 -20.22
CA GLY A 33 7.72 -6.82 -21.58
C GLY A 33 9.09 -6.57 -22.21
N VAL A 34 10.19 -6.68 -21.45
CA VAL A 34 11.54 -6.46 -21.97
C VAL A 34 12.18 -7.77 -22.41
N ASP A 35 12.74 -7.78 -23.63
CA ASP A 35 13.60 -8.87 -24.15
C ASP A 35 14.99 -8.84 -23.51
N TRP A 36 15.02 -9.01 -22.19
CA TRP A 36 16.22 -9.08 -21.37
C TRP A 36 16.38 -10.50 -20.85
N THR A 37 17.42 -11.18 -21.34
CA THR A 37 17.71 -12.59 -21.06
C THR A 37 19.10 -12.77 -20.47
N GLY A 38 19.33 -13.93 -19.86
CA GLY A 38 20.60 -14.32 -19.26
C GLY A 38 20.60 -14.27 -17.72
N PRO A 39 21.71 -14.68 -17.09
CA PRO A 39 21.75 -14.94 -15.64
C PRO A 39 21.41 -13.74 -14.76
N ASP A 40 21.78 -12.54 -15.19
CA ASP A 40 21.46 -11.31 -14.44
C ASP A 40 19.97 -10.98 -14.50
N ALA A 41 19.33 -11.24 -15.65
CA ALA A 41 17.90 -11.05 -15.82
C ALA A 41 17.10 -12.02 -14.94
N ASP A 42 17.54 -13.28 -14.88
CA ASP A 42 16.95 -14.30 -14.02
C ASP A 42 17.11 -13.95 -12.53
N ARG A 43 18.31 -13.49 -12.14
CA ARG A 43 18.56 -13.02 -10.77
C ARG A 43 17.67 -11.85 -10.39
N PHE A 44 17.55 -10.86 -11.28
CA PHE A 44 16.72 -9.68 -11.03
C PHE A 44 15.24 -10.06 -10.88
N ARG A 45 14.70 -10.90 -11.77
CA ARG A 45 13.32 -11.41 -11.65
C ARG A 45 13.12 -12.23 -10.38
N GLY A 46 14.13 -12.99 -9.95
CA GLY A 46 14.16 -13.69 -8.67
C GLY A 46 14.06 -12.73 -7.47
N GLN A 47 14.87 -11.66 -7.45
CA GLN A 47 14.82 -10.65 -6.39
C GLN A 47 13.49 -9.87 -6.38
N TRP A 48 12.99 -9.50 -7.57
CA TRP A 48 11.70 -8.84 -7.71
C TRP A 48 10.56 -9.68 -7.11
N SER A 49 10.45 -10.94 -7.56
CA SER A 49 9.37 -11.84 -7.15
C SER A 49 9.52 -12.35 -5.72
N GLY A 50 10.74 -12.60 -5.26
CA GLY A 50 11.02 -13.21 -3.95
C GLY A 50 11.21 -12.24 -2.80
N GLU A 51 11.60 -10.99 -3.06
CA GLU A 51 11.90 -10.00 -2.02
C GLU A 51 11.01 -8.76 -2.15
N MET A 52 10.95 -8.17 -3.34
CA MET A 52 10.26 -6.88 -3.51
C MET A 52 8.74 -7.00 -3.46
N ILE A 53 8.13 -7.91 -4.21
CA ILE A 53 6.66 -8.12 -4.18
C ILE A 53 6.17 -8.40 -2.75
N PRO A 54 6.76 -9.34 -1.98
CA PRO A 54 6.37 -9.55 -0.59
C PRO A 54 6.54 -8.32 0.31
N ALA A 55 7.56 -7.50 0.08
CA ALA A 55 7.76 -6.26 0.84
C ALA A 55 6.69 -5.21 0.51
N LEU A 56 6.34 -5.04 -0.77
CA LEU A 56 5.27 -4.13 -1.21
C LEU A 56 3.92 -4.54 -0.62
N HIS A 57 3.59 -5.82 -0.64
CA HIS A 57 2.38 -6.34 0.01
C HIS A 57 2.35 -6.08 1.52
N GLN A 58 3.49 -6.23 2.22
CA GLN A 58 3.57 -5.92 3.65
C GLN A 58 3.33 -4.43 3.92
N ILE A 59 3.91 -3.54 3.11
CA ILE A 59 3.70 -2.09 3.23
C ILE A 59 2.24 -1.73 2.95
N MET A 60 1.66 -2.25 1.87
CA MET A 60 0.24 -2.06 1.53
C MET A 60 -0.66 -2.48 2.70
N SER A 61 -0.43 -3.66 3.29
CA SER A 61 -1.21 -4.13 4.45
C SER A 61 -1.07 -3.18 5.64
N ALA A 62 0.16 -2.80 6.00
CA ALA A 62 0.40 -1.93 7.15
C ALA A 62 -0.23 -0.53 6.98
N VAL A 63 -0.23 0.00 5.76
CA VAL A 63 -0.84 1.29 5.44
C VAL A 63 -2.38 1.20 5.52
N ASN A 64 -2.98 0.11 5.02
CA ASN A 64 -4.41 -0.14 5.17
C ASN A 64 -4.83 -0.28 6.64
N ASP A 65 -4.09 -1.06 7.42
CA ASP A 65 -4.35 -1.25 8.85
C ASP A 65 -4.30 0.08 9.62
N LEU A 66 -3.37 0.96 9.25
CA LEU A 66 -3.26 2.30 9.83
C LEU A 66 -4.45 3.18 9.44
N GLY A 67 -4.88 3.14 8.17
CA GLY A 67 -6.06 3.86 7.69
C GLY A 67 -7.34 3.41 8.42
N ASP A 68 -7.52 2.11 8.60
CA ASP A 68 -8.67 1.55 9.33
C ASP A 68 -8.63 1.87 10.82
N SER A 69 -7.44 1.98 11.41
CA SER A 69 -7.27 2.43 12.79
C SER A 69 -7.63 3.91 12.93
N ALA A 70 -7.24 4.75 11.98
CA ALA A 70 -7.60 6.17 11.95
C ALA A 70 -9.12 6.37 11.82
N GLU A 71 -9.78 5.62 10.94
CA GLU A 71 -11.25 5.66 10.78
C GLU A 71 -11.97 5.27 12.07
N ARG A 72 -11.53 4.19 12.72
CA ARG A 72 -12.09 3.74 14.02
C ARG A 72 -11.96 4.83 15.09
N ASN A 73 -10.77 5.42 15.24
CA ASN A 73 -10.53 6.50 16.19
C ASN A 73 -11.43 7.72 15.93
N ALA A 74 -11.63 8.07 14.66
CA ALA A 74 -12.51 9.18 14.26
C ALA A 74 -13.98 8.90 14.63
N ALA A 75 -14.47 7.69 14.37
CA ALA A 75 -15.83 7.27 14.70
C ALA A 75 -16.09 7.26 16.23
N GLU A 76 -15.14 6.74 17.01
CA GLU A 76 -15.23 6.73 18.48
C GLU A 76 -15.27 8.15 19.06
N GLN A 77 -14.47 9.06 18.50
CA GLN A 77 -14.44 10.46 18.93
C GLN A 77 -15.74 11.19 18.58
N GLU A 78 -16.31 10.94 17.40
CA GLU A 78 -17.59 11.53 16.99
C GLU A 78 -18.71 11.10 17.94
N ALA A 79 -18.80 9.80 18.25
CA ALA A 79 -19.79 9.27 19.19
C ALA A 79 -19.68 9.91 20.58
N THR A 80 -18.45 10.01 21.12
CA THR A 80 -18.19 10.61 22.44
C THR A 80 -18.55 12.09 22.49
N SER A 81 -18.32 12.82 21.39
CA SER A 81 -18.57 14.27 21.34
C SER A 81 -20.05 14.62 21.15
N THR A 82 -20.87 13.64 20.75
CA THR A 82 -22.32 13.78 20.57
C THR A 82 -23.17 13.38 21.80
N THR A 83 -22.53 12.87 22.85
CA THR A 83 -23.13 12.57 24.18
C THR A 83 -22.80 13.63 25.21
#